data_AF-A0A7X3GED6-F1
#
_entry.id   AF-A0A7X3GED6-F1
#
_cell.length_a   1.000
_cell.length_b   1.000
_cell.length_c   1.000
_cell.angle_alpha   90.00
_cell.angle_beta   90.00
_cell.angle_gamma   90.00
#
_symmetry.space_group_name_H-M   'P 1'
#
loop_
_entity.id
_entity.type
_entity.pdbx_description
1 polymer ?
#
loop_
_entity_poly.entity_id
_entity_poly.type
_entity_poly.pdbx_seq_one_letter_code
_entity_poly.pdbx_strand_id
1 'polypeptide(L)' 'MNQIFGADQIAEEKPLIVQFDSDYKVWLVQGTLPDGMVGGVGHVLIQQKDGKILSAWHDK' A
#
# COMPACT_ATOMS: atom_id res chain seq x y z
N MET A 1 6.72 25.73 -3.27
CA MET A 1 5.94 24.47 -3.26
C MET A 1 5.55 24.18 -4.70
N ASN A 2 5.94 23.04 -5.25
CA ASN A 2 5.58 22.68 -6.62
C ASN A 2 4.12 22.19 -6.63
N GLN A 3 3.27 22.81 -7.45
CA GLN A 3 1.94 22.26 -7.74
C GLN A 3 2.11 20.99 -8.57
N ILE A 4 1.64 19.86 -8.03
CA ILE A 4 1.50 18.62 -8.78
C ILE A 4 0.15 18.70 -9.49
N PHE A 5 0.16 18.79 -10.82
CA PHE A 5 -1.06 18.77 -11.61
C PHE A 5 -1.79 17.43 -11.42
N GLY A 6 -3.08 17.47 -11.10
CA GLY A 6 -3.88 16.26 -10.88
C GLY A 6 -3.59 15.50 -9.57
N ALA A 7 -3.03 16.16 -8.56
CA ALA A 7 -2.66 15.52 -7.28
C ALA A 7 -3.81 14.76 -6.62
N ASP A 8 -5.02 15.33 -6.66
CA ASP A 8 -6.21 14.72 -6.06
C ASP A 8 -6.63 13.46 -6.83
N GLN A 9 -6.67 13.52 -8.17
CA GLN A 9 -6.96 12.36 -9.03
C GLN A 9 -5.92 11.23 -8.86
N ILE A 10 -4.63 11.59 -8.86
CA ILE A 10 -3.53 10.62 -8.68
C ILE A 10 -3.62 9.94 -7.31
N ALA A 11 -4.12 10.62 -6.29
CA ALA A 11 -4.31 10.01 -4.97
C ALA A 11 -5.42 8.94 -4.98
N GLU A 12 -6.51 9.20 -5.70
CA GLU A 12 -7.65 8.28 -5.83
C GLU A 12 -7.35 7.08 -6.75
N GLU A 13 -6.47 7.25 -7.73
CA GLU A 13 -6.11 6.19 -8.70
C GLU A 13 -5.08 5.19 -8.18
N LYS A 14 -4.48 5.41 -7.00
CA LYS A 14 -3.48 4.49 -6.47
C LYS A 14 -4.11 3.13 -6.19
N PRO A 15 -3.66 2.06 -6.87
CA PRO A 15 -4.25 0.73 -6.76
C PRO A 15 -3.72 0.04 -5.49
N LEU A 16 -3.89 0.68 -4.33
CA LEU A 16 -3.42 0.21 -3.04
C LEU A 16 -4.60 -0.24 -2.18
N ILE A 17 -4.51 -1.44 -1.65
CA ILE A 17 -5.42 -1.94 -0.61
C ILE A 17 -4.73 -1.73 0.74
N VAL A 18 -5.46 -1.15 1.69
CA VAL A 18 -4.97 -0.89 3.05
C VAL A 18 -5.86 -1.60 4.05
N GLN A 19 -5.25 -2.36 4.96
CA GLN A 19 -5.92 -3.08 6.04
C GLN A 19 -5.22 -2.79 7.36
N PHE A 20 -6.00 -2.62 8.42
CA PHE A 20 -5.47 -2.42 9.78
C PHE A 20 -5.71 -3.65 10.62
N ASP A 21 -4.63 -4.18 11.19
CA ASP A 21 -4.70 -5.20 12.23
C ASP A 21 -4.71 -4.53 13.60
N SER A 22 -5.87 -4.58 14.27
CA SER A 22 -6.06 -3.96 15.57
C SER A 22 -5.38 -4.69 16.72
N ASP A 23 -5.08 -5.98 16.56
CA ASP A 23 -4.50 -6.79 17.62
C ASP A 23 -3.00 -6.56 17.70
N TYR A 24 -2.35 -6.43 16.53
CA TYR A 24 -0.92 -6.17 16.42
C TYR A 24 -0.58 -4.68 16.21
N LYS A 25 -1.58 -3.82 15.97
CA LYS A 25 -1.41 -2.38 15.68
C LYS A 25 -0.51 -2.13 14.46
N VAL A 26 -0.78 -2.87 13.38
CA VAL A 26 0.00 -2.83 12.13
C VAL A 26 -0.93 -2.54 10.95
N TRP A 27 -0.45 -1.73 10.02
CA TRP A 27 -1.06 -1.55 8.71
C TRP A 27 -0.43 -2.49 7.70
N LEU A 28 -1.25 -3.25 6.98
CA LEU A 28 -0.85 -3.89 5.73
C LEU A 28 -1.24 -2.97 4.57
N VAL A 29 -0.25 -2.62 3.75
CA VAL A 29 -0.43 -1.91 2.48
C VAL A 29 0.01 -2.84 1.36
N GLN A 30 -0.82 -3.08 0.38
CA GLN A 30 -0.51 -3.95 -0.76
C GLN A 30 -0.97 -3.34 -2.08
N GLY A 31 -0.33 -3.73 -3.18
CA GLY A 31 -0.81 -3.42 -4.52
C GLY A 31 -2.07 -4.22 -4.91
N THR A 32 -2.61 -3.96 -6.09
CA THR A 32 -3.60 -4.83 -6.75
C THR A 32 -3.02 -5.41 -8.03
N LEU A 33 -3.54 -6.56 -8.44
CA LEU A 33 -3.25 -7.19 -9.72
C LEU A 33 -4.56 -7.27 -10.50
N PRO A 34 -4.67 -6.66 -11.69
CA PRO A 34 -5.87 -6.75 -12.51
C PRO A 34 -6.21 -8.20 -12.88
N ASP A 35 -7.51 -8.48 -13.05
CA ASP A 35 -8.00 -9.80 -13.44
C ASP A 35 -7.35 -10.28 -14.75
N GLY A 36 -6.96 -11.55 -14.79
CA GLY A 36 -6.34 -12.18 -15.96
C GLY A 36 -4.84 -11.88 -16.12
N MET A 37 -4.23 -11.07 -15.24
CA MET A 37 -2.79 -10.84 -15.24
C MET A 37 -2.05 -11.93 -14.47
N VAL A 38 -0.83 -12.26 -14.91
CA VAL A 38 0.06 -13.20 -14.23
C VAL A 38 1.21 -12.43 -13.60
N GLY A 39 1.37 -12.56 -12.30
CA GLY A 39 2.41 -11.90 -11.53
C GLY A 39 2.02 -11.90 -10.07
N GLY A 40 2.37 -10.82 -9.40
CA GLY A 40 1.99 -10.62 -8.02
C GLY A 40 2.10 -9.15 -7.62
N VAL A 41 1.92 -8.84 -6.34
CA VAL A 41 1.90 -7.51 -5.76
C VAL A 41 2.93 -7.34 -4.64
N GLY A 42 3.42 -6.10 -4.52
CA GLY A 42 4.19 -5.67 -3.36
C GLY A 42 3.31 -5.52 -2.12
N HIS A 43 3.88 -5.85 -0.97
CA HIS A 43 3.27 -5.74 0.35
C HIS A 43 4.24 -5.02 1.31
N VAL A 44 3.69 -4.22 2.21
CA VAL A 44 4.44 -3.53 3.27
C VAL A 44 3.64 -3.59 4.56
N LEU A 45 4.31 -3.97 5.66
CA LEU A 45 3.78 -3.86 7.02
C LEU A 45 4.35 -2.62 7.69
N ILE A 46 3.48 -1.78 8.22
CA ILE A 46 3.84 -0.50 8.84
C ILE A 46 3.31 -0.46 10.28
N GLN A 47 4.18 -0.25 11.25
CA GLN A 47 3.79 -0.10 12.65
C GLN A 47 2.99 1.20 12.85
N GLN A 48 1.81 1.11 13.48
CA GLN A 48 0.93 2.27 13.67
C GLN A 48 1.59 3.41 14.47
N LYS A 49 2.37 3.05 15.50
CA LYS A 49 2.92 3.99 16.48
C LYS A 49 3.81 5.08 15.87
N ASP A 50 4.67 4.70 14.93
CA ASP A 50 5.78 5.53 14.45
C ASP A 50 6.02 5.42 12.94
N GLY A 51 5.19 4.65 12.23
CA GLY A 51 5.35 4.46 10.79
C GLY A 51 6.55 3.58 10.42
N LYS A 52 7.16 2.87 11.38
CA LYS A 52 8.28 1.97 11.08
C LYS A 52 7.84 0.86 10.14
N ILE A 53 8.58 0.66 9.05
CA ILE A 53 8.42 -0.50 8.19
C ILE A 53 8.92 -1.73 8.95
N LEU A 54 8.01 -2.69 9.19
CA LEU A 54 8.30 -3.95 9.86
C LEU A 54 8.76 -5.01 8.85
N SER A 55 8.19 -4.98 7.65
CA SER A 55 8.55 -5.88 6.55
C SER A 55 8.11 -5.27 5.22
N ALA A 56 8.82 -5.62 4.15
CA ALA A 56 8.41 -5.38 2.78
C ALA A 56 8.75 -6.62 1.94
N TRP A 57 7.81 -7.09 1.14
CA TRP A 57 8.01 -8.24 0.27
C TRP A 57 7.20 -8.10 -1.01
N HIS A 58 7.61 -8.84 -2.02
CA HIS A 58 6.78 -9.15 -3.17
C HIS A 58 6.29 -10.59 -2.95
N ASP A 59 5.08 -10.88 -3.37
CA ASP A 59 4.69 -12.27 -3.63
C ASP A 59 5.45 -12.79 -4.87
N LYS A 60 4.85 -13.75 -5.58
CA LYS A 60 5.33 -14.46 -6.78
C LYS A 60 6.64 -14.01 -7.44
#